data_AF-A0A7K4WGE9-F1
#
_entry.id   AF-A0A7K4WGE9-F1
#
_cell.length_a   1.000
_cell.length_b   1.000
_cell.length_c   1.000
_cell.angle_alpha   90.00
_cell.angle_beta   90.00
_cell.angle_gamma   90.00
#
_symmetry.space_group_name_H-M   'P 1'
#
loop_
_entity.id
_entity.type
_entity.pdbx_description
1 polymer ?
#
loop_
_entity_poly.entity_id
_entity_poly.type
_entity_poly.pdbx_seq_one_letter_code
_entity_poly.pdbx_strand_id
1 'polypeptide(L)'
;RVTLLELMMSKVSEKSCVSDEEMRVLGRHSAFLSGCFQEQCGAVLKLTDAADADDQEALVTIRLLHVLCEMTSSSGQLEHLQALPGLLETAIDTLRLTHLAGKQAVNVFTAMHAVTGQEEVSHPAVGFKSHLIRLIGNLCYKNKENQDKV
;
A
#
# COMPACT_ATOMS: atom_id res chain seq x y z
N ARG A 1 13.89 -4.20 -8.48
CA ARG A 1 12.56 -3.54 -8.39
C ARG A 1 12.37 -2.89 -7.02
N VAL A 2 12.56 -3.63 -5.92
CA VAL A 2 12.50 -3.09 -4.55
C VAL A 2 13.37 -1.84 -4.37
N THR A 3 14.68 -1.91 -4.65
CA THR A 3 15.61 -0.76 -4.49
C THR A 3 15.16 0.52 -5.21
N LEU A 4 14.53 0.41 -6.39
CA LEU A 4 13.99 1.56 -7.11
C LEU A 4 12.82 2.19 -6.33
N LEU A 5 11.92 1.36 -5.81
CA LEU A 5 10.80 1.83 -4.97
C LEU A 5 11.30 2.45 -3.65
N GLU A 6 12.43 1.99 -3.11
CA GLU A 6 13.04 2.61 -1.92
C GLU A 6 13.63 3.99 -2.23
N LEU A 7 14.26 4.14 -3.40
CA LEU A 7 14.75 5.43 -3.88
C LEU A 7 13.58 6.41 -4.11
N MET A 8 12.50 5.94 -4.74
CA MET A 8 11.28 6.73 -4.93
C MET A 8 10.65 7.12 -3.59
N MET A 9 10.58 6.19 -2.64
CA MET A 9 10.09 6.45 -1.29
C MET A 9 10.89 7.57 -0.61
N SER A 10 12.23 7.47 -0.63
CA SER A 10 13.10 8.51 -0.08
C SER A 10 12.80 9.88 -0.69
N LYS A 11 12.55 9.92 -2.00
CA LYS A 11 12.25 11.17 -2.71
C LYS A 11 10.86 11.72 -2.41
N VAL A 12 9.84 10.87 -2.27
CA VAL A 12 8.48 11.31 -1.91
C VAL A 12 8.41 11.77 -0.44
N SER A 13 9.17 11.14 0.46
CA SER A 13 9.21 11.51 1.88
C SER A 13 10.12 12.70 2.20
N GLU A 14 11.00 13.11 1.28
CA GLU A 14 11.81 14.33 1.43
C GLU A 14 10.87 15.57 1.46
N LYS A 15 10.57 16.07 2.67
CA LYS A 15 9.72 17.25 2.93
C LYS A 15 10.24 18.58 2.35
N SER A 16 11.37 18.57 1.65
CA SER A 16 11.82 19.73 0.89
C SER A 16 10.80 20.09 -0.19
N CYS A 17 10.74 21.37 -0.57
CA CYS A 17 9.92 21.83 -1.68
C CYS A 17 10.31 21.06 -2.95
N VAL A 18 9.58 19.99 -3.26
CA VAL A 18 9.68 19.24 -4.51
C VAL A 18 9.33 20.22 -5.62
N SER A 19 10.22 20.40 -6.59
CA SER A 19 9.97 21.32 -7.69
C SER A 19 8.74 20.88 -8.51
N ASP A 20 8.09 21.82 -9.19
CA ASP A 20 6.94 21.51 -10.05
C ASP A 20 7.27 20.43 -11.11
N GLU A 21 8.50 20.39 -11.60
CA GLU A 21 8.92 19.40 -12.59
C GLU A 21 9.06 18.00 -11.96
N GLU A 22 9.61 17.90 -10.75
CA GLU A 22 9.66 16.65 -9.99
C GLU A 22 8.24 16.17 -9.62
N MET A 23 7.33 17.09 -9.29
CA MET A 23 5.92 16.80 -9.04
C MET A 23 5.22 16.26 -10.30
N ARG A 24 5.49 16.81 -11.48
CA ARG A 24 4.97 16.27 -12.76
C ARG A 24 5.54 14.90 -13.08
N VAL A 25 6.83 14.68 -12.81
CA VAL A 25 7.47 13.37 -12.97
C VAL A 25 6.79 12.36 -12.04
N LEU A 26 6.59 12.69 -10.76
CA LEU A 26 5.88 11.83 -9.80
C LEU A 26 4.45 11.52 -10.28
N GLY A 27 3.74 12.50 -10.82
CA GLY A 27 2.41 12.31 -11.42
C GLY A 27 2.41 11.28 -12.55
N ARG A 28 3.35 11.37 -13.50
CA ARG A 28 3.49 10.37 -14.59
C ARG A 28 3.79 8.96 -14.07
N HIS A 29 4.52 8.85 -12.96
CA HIS A 29 4.82 7.56 -12.35
C HIS A 29 3.65 7.05 -11.50
N SER A 30 2.80 7.93 -10.96
CA SER A 30 1.69 7.55 -10.09
C SER A 30 0.68 6.61 -10.76
N ALA A 31 0.33 6.87 -12.02
CA ALA A 31 -0.57 6.03 -12.80
C ALA A 31 0.04 4.65 -13.06
N PHE A 32 1.33 4.60 -13.41
CA PHE A 32 2.07 3.35 -13.60
C PHE A 32 2.16 2.54 -12.29
N LEU A 33 2.53 3.19 -11.18
CA LEU A 33 2.64 2.54 -9.86
C LEU A 33 1.28 2.03 -9.37
N SER A 34 0.22 2.82 -9.58
CA SER A 34 -1.16 2.41 -9.31
C SER A 34 -1.52 1.17 -10.12
N GLY A 35 -1.25 1.17 -11.44
CA GLY A 35 -1.47 0.01 -12.30
C GLY A 35 -0.70 -1.23 -11.82
N CYS A 36 0.58 -1.10 -11.51
CA CYS A 36 1.37 -2.20 -10.96
C CYS A 36 0.81 -2.74 -9.64
N PHE A 37 0.37 -1.85 -8.75
CA PHE A 37 -0.26 -2.28 -7.50
C PHE A 37 -1.56 -3.04 -7.77
N GLN A 38 -2.41 -2.55 -8.68
CA GLN A 38 -3.67 -3.21 -9.05
C GLN A 38 -3.45 -4.60 -9.65
N GLU A 39 -2.41 -4.77 -10.47
CA GLU A 39 -2.08 -6.06 -11.07
C GLU A 39 -1.50 -7.06 -10.06
N GLN A 40 -0.78 -6.58 -9.04
CA GLN A 40 0.06 -7.44 -8.18
C GLN A 40 -0.45 -7.59 -6.75
N CYS A 41 -1.48 -6.83 -6.33
CA CYS A 41 -1.91 -6.76 -4.93
C CYS A 41 -2.21 -8.13 -4.29
N GLY A 42 -2.68 -9.10 -5.08
CA GLY A 42 -2.96 -10.46 -4.65
C GLY A 42 -1.73 -11.28 -4.25
N ALA A 43 -0.54 -10.94 -4.72
CA ALA A 43 0.69 -11.67 -4.41
C ALA A 43 0.99 -11.71 -2.90
N VAL A 44 0.54 -10.70 -2.15
CA VAL A 44 0.70 -10.63 -0.70
C VAL A 44 0.02 -11.79 0.05
N LEU A 45 -0.97 -12.46 -0.55
CA LEU A 45 -1.66 -13.59 0.05
C LEU A 45 -0.79 -14.84 0.14
N LYS A 46 0.27 -14.94 -0.67
CA LYS A 46 1.28 -16.02 -0.57
C LYS A 46 1.98 -16.00 0.78
N LEU A 47 2.13 -14.82 1.38
CA LEU A 47 2.76 -14.62 2.70
C LEU A 47 1.94 -15.20 3.88
N THR A 48 0.83 -15.88 3.60
CA THR A 48 0.11 -16.67 4.62
C THR A 48 0.90 -17.90 5.05
N ASP A 49 1.78 -18.42 4.19
CA ASP A 49 2.77 -19.45 4.52
C ASP A 49 4.08 -18.80 4.97
N ALA A 50 4.64 -19.26 6.09
CA ALA A 50 5.92 -18.76 6.60
C ALA A 50 7.09 -19.09 5.67
N ALA A 51 6.98 -20.14 4.85
CA ALA A 51 8.00 -20.49 3.85
C ALA A 51 8.13 -19.44 2.73
N ASP A 52 7.08 -18.65 2.50
CA ASP A 52 6.99 -17.68 1.41
C ASP A 52 7.29 -16.24 1.87
N ALA A 53 7.82 -16.04 3.08
CA ALA A 53 8.07 -14.71 3.66
C ALA A 53 8.93 -13.77 2.77
N ASP A 54 9.78 -14.34 1.90
CA ASP A 54 10.68 -13.63 1.00
C ASP A 54 10.17 -13.55 -0.47
N ASP A 55 8.90 -13.88 -0.73
CA ASP A 55 8.30 -13.78 -2.07
C ASP A 55 8.45 -12.36 -2.63
N GLN A 56 9.22 -12.26 -3.72
CA GLN A 56 9.63 -10.97 -4.29
C GLN A 56 8.46 -10.15 -4.82
N GLU A 57 7.41 -10.80 -5.31
CA GLU A 57 6.23 -10.12 -5.85
C GLU A 57 5.39 -9.52 -4.71
N ALA A 58 5.26 -10.25 -3.60
CA ALA A 58 4.64 -9.78 -2.39
C ALA A 58 5.42 -8.61 -1.75
N LEU A 59 6.75 -8.69 -1.69
CA LEU A 59 7.60 -7.61 -1.19
C LEU A 59 7.51 -6.34 -2.06
N VAL A 60 7.48 -6.50 -3.39
CA VAL A 60 7.25 -5.39 -4.32
C VAL A 60 5.87 -4.77 -4.08
N THR A 61 4.84 -5.59 -3.89
CA THR A 61 3.47 -5.14 -3.60
C THR A 61 3.37 -4.33 -2.32
N ILE A 62 3.99 -4.82 -1.23
CA ILE A 62 4.07 -4.11 0.05
C ILE A 62 4.74 -2.75 -0.16
N ARG A 63 5.83 -2.70 -0.92
CA ARG A 63 6.54 -1.43 -1.12
C ARG A 63 5.81 -0.47 -2.05
N LEU A 64 5.10 -0.97 -3.06
CA LEU A 64 4.20 -0.17 -3.91
C LEU A 64 3.12 0.50 -3.06
N LEU A 65 2.46 -0.26 -2.17
CA LEU A 65 1.46 0.28 -1.25
C LEU A 65 2.03 1.40 -0.38
N HIS A 66 3.24 1.23 0.16
CA HIS A 66 3.87 2.29 0.95
C HIS A 66 4.07 3.55 0.10
N VAL A 67 4.60 3.43 -1.12
CA VAL A 67 4.85 4.58 -2.01
C VAL A 67 3.52 5.30 -2.30
N LEU A 68 2.47 4.57 -2.64
CA LEU A 68 1.14 5.15 -2.89
C LEU A 68 0.58 5.88 -1.67
N CYS A 69 0.79 5.33 -0.47
CA CYS A 69 0.39 6.01 0.75
C CYS A 69 1.14 7.34 0.97
N GLU A 70 2.45 7.38 0.71
CA GLU A 70 3.22 8.62 0.82
C GLU A 70 2.79 9.63 -0.23
N MET A 71 2.62 9.20 -1.48
CA MET A 71 2.16 10.09 -2.56
C MET A 71 0.78 10.69 -2.25
N THR A 72 -0.16 9.88 -1.76
CA THR A 72 -1.50 10.36 -1.34
C THR A 72 -1.50 11.17 -0.05
N SER A 73 -0.41 11.16 0.73
CA SER A 73 -0.26 12.04 1.89
C SER A 73 0.21 13.45 1.50
N SER A 74 0.67 13.63 0.25
CA SER A 74 1.05 14.92 -0.32
C SER A 74 -0.12 15.58 -1.05
N SER A 75 -0.39 16.86 -0.78
CA SER A 75 -1.50 17.59 -1.42
C SER A 75 -1.34 17.71 -2.94
N GLY A 76 -0.11 17.74 -3.45
CA GLY A 76 0.17 17.91 -4.89
C GLY A 76 -0.16 16.70 -5.77
N GLN A 77 -0.26 15.50 -5.20
CA GLN A 77 -0.60 14.27 -5.94
C GLN A 77 -1.95 13.68 -5.56
N LEU A 78 -2.54 14.12 -4.44
CA LEU A 78 -3.73 13.53 -3.88
C LEU A 78 -4.91 13.51 -4.88
N GLU A 79 -5.27 14.65 -5.45
CA GLU A 79 -6.42 14.74 -6.37
C GLU A 79 -6.22 13.88 -7.62
N HIS A 80 -4.98 13.80 -8.13
CA HIS A 80 -4.66 12.96 -9.28
C HIS A 80 -4.81 11.47 -8.96
N LEU A 81 -4.28 11.01 -7.83
CA LEU A 81 -4.40 9.62 -7.37
C LEU A 81 -5.84 9.24 -7.02
N GLN A 82 -6.61 10.18 -6.47
CA GLN A 82 -8.04 9.99 -6.18
C GLN A 82 -8.88 9.74 -7.44
N ALA A 83 -8.47 10.32 -8.58
CA ALA A 83 -9.14 10.17 -9.86
C ALA A 83 -8.67 8.94 -10.67
N LEU A 84 -7.65 8.20 -10.20
CA LEU A 84 -7.19 7.01 -10.90
C LEU A 84 -8.23 5.88 -10.78
N PRO A 85 -8.71 5.33 -11.91
CA PRO A 85 -9.73 4.29 -11.87
C PRO A 85 -9.19 3.01 -11.22
N GLY A 86 -10.04 2.35 -10.43
CA GLY A 86 -9.78 1.04 -9.84
C GLY A 86 -8.86 1.05 -8.62
N LEU A 87 -8.14 2.13 -8.32
CA LEU A 87 -7.19 2.17 -7.21
C LEU A 87 -7.88 1.99 -5.85
N LEU A 88 -9.00 2.68 -5.64
CA LEU A 88 -9.76 2.59 -4.39
C LEU A 88 -10.38 1.19 -4.23
N GLU A 89 -11.05 0.71 -5.28
CA GLU A 89 -11.72 -0.59 -5.32
C GLU A 89 -10.71 -1.72 -5.04
N THR A 90 -9.55 -1.67 -5.72
CA THR A 90 -8.45 -2.62 -5.50
C THR A 90 -7.96 -2.59 -4.05
N ALA A 91 -7.75 -1.40 -3.46
CA ALA A 91 -7.30 -1.30 -2.07
C ALA A 91 -8.32 -1.91 -1.08
N ILE A 92 -9.61 -1.67 -1.31
CA ILE A 92 -10.71 -2.23 -0.52
C ILE A 92 -10.74 -3.75 -0.65
N ASP A 93 -10.71 -4.27 -1.87
CA ASP A 93 -10.76 -5.72 -2.13
C ASP A 93 -9.53 -6.43 -1.56
N THR A 94 -8.35 -5.83 -1.68
CA THR A 94 -7.12 -6.36 -1.07
C THR A 94 -7.23 -6.40 0.46
N LEU A 95 -7.81 -5.37 1.08
CA LEU A 95 -8.03 -5.34 2.53
C LEU A 95 -9.01 -6.43 2.97
N ARG A 96 -10.09 -6.62 2.19
CA ARG A 96 -11.08 -7.68 2.45
C ARG A 96 -10.46 -9.07 2.33
N LEU A 97 -9.68 -9.33 1.28
CA LEU A 97 -9.02 -10.62 1.04
C LEU A 97 -7.99 -10.95 2.13
N THR A 98 -7.12 -9.99 2.50
CA THR A 98 -6.13 -10.20 3.57
C THR A 98 -6.79 -10.39 4.92
N HIS A 99 -7.88 -9.67 5.21
CA HIS A 99 -8.68 -9.89 6.41
C HIS A 99 -9.33 -11.28 6.45
N LEU A 100 -9.89 -11.74 5.32
CA LEU A 100 -10.46 -13.08 5.22
C LEU A 100 -9.40 -14.16 5.41
N ALA A 101 -8.23 -14.02 4.78
CA ALA A 101 -7.10 -14.94 4.94
C ALA A 101 -6.68 -15.05 6.42
N GLY A 102 -6.60 -13.93 7.14
CA GLY A 102 -6.32 -13.90 8.58
C GLY A 102 -7.42 -14.48 9.48
N LYS A 103 -8.64 -14.69 8.96
CA LYS A 103 -9.73 -15.37 9.67
C LYS A 103 -9.78 -16.87 9.41
N GLN A 104 -9.30 -17.31 8.25
CA GLN A 104 -9.38 -18.73 7.83
C GLN A 104 -8.35 -19.60 8.56
N ALA A 105 -7.15 -19.08 8.81
CA ALA A 105 -6.08 -19.77 9.50
C ALA A 105 -5.20 -18.78 10.26
N VAL A 106 -4.47 -19.28 11.26
CA VAL A 106 -3.44 -18.48 11.95
C VAL A 106 -2.29 -18.23 10.98
N ASN A 107 -2.02 -16.95 10.69
CA ASN A 107 -0.99 -16.48 9.77
C ASN A 107 -0.66 -15.00 10.07
N VAL A 108 0.20 -14.39 9.24
CA VAL A 108 0.63 -12.99 9.42
C VAL A 108 -0.51 -11.96 9.39
N PHE A 109 -1.64 -12.26 8.75
CA PHE A 109 -2.80 -11.37 8.70
C PHE A 109 -3.79 -11.59 9.85
N THR A 110 -3.53 -12.53 10.76
CA THR A 110 -4.37 -12.73 11.95
C THR A 110 -4.30 -11.50 12.86
N ALA A 111 -5.42 -11.15 13.50
CA ALA A 111 -5.43 -10.09 14.49
C ALA A 111 -4.67 -10.56 15.75
N MET A 112 -3.42 -10.13 15.93
CA MET A 112 -2.69 -10.37 17.16
C MET A 112 -3.21 -9.44 18.27
N HIS A 113 -3.79 -10.02 19.32
CA HIS A 113 -3.86 -9.35 20.62
C HIS A 113 -2.47 -9.46 21.25
N ALA A 114 -1.66 -8.40 21.16
CA ALA A 114 -0.31 -8.38 21.71
C ALA A 114 -0.33 -8.57 23.24
N VAL A 115 -0.14 -9.80 23.72
CA VAL A 115 0.24 -10.10 25.12
C VAL A 115 1.10 -11.37 25.19
N THR A 116 2.23 -11.42 24.49
CA THR A 116 3.35 -12.29 24.89
C THR A 116 4.64 -11.66 24.38
N GLY A 117 5.46 -11.12 25.30
CA GLY A 117 6.73 -10.46 25.01
C GLY A 117 7.83 -11.38 24.50
N GLN A 118 7.58 -12.10 23.40
CA GLN A 118 8.60 -12.73 22.59
C GLN A 118 8.96 -11.79 21.45
N GLU A 119 10.25 -11.68 21.16
CA GLU A 119 10.79 -10.88 20.05
C GLU A 119 10.01 -11.20 18.78
N GLU A 120 9.21 -10.22 18.32
CA GLU A 120 8.49 -10.32 17.06
C GLU A 120 9.53 -10.46 15.95
N VAL A 121 9.62 -11.64 15.34
CA VAL A 121 10.21 -11.76 14.01
C VAL A 121 9.39 -10.84 13.12
N SER A 122 9.99 -9.73 12.70
CA SER A 122 9.34 -8.68 11.94
C SER A 122 9.05 -9.17 10.52
N HIS A 123 7.92 -9.86 10.35
CA HIS A 123 7.49 -10.33 9.04
C HIS A 123 7.16 -9.13 8.14
N PRO A 124 7.58 -9.09 6.86
CA PRO A 124 7.44 -7.91 5.99
C PRO A 124 5.98 -7.45 5.76
N ALA A 125 5.02 -8.38 5.87
CA ALA A 125 3.58 -8.09 5.80
C ALA A 125 2.98 -7.46 7.07
N VAL A 126 3.74 -7.36 8.18
CA VAL A 126 3.27 -6.65 9.37
C VAL A 126 3.01 -5.19 9.02
N GLY A 127 1.82 -4.69 9.36
CA GLY A 127 1.37 -3.34 8.98
C GLY A 127 0.78 -3.22 7.57
N PHE A 128 0.76 -4.27 6.76
CA PHE A 128 0.18 -4.19 5.40
C PHE A 128 -1.29 -3.76 5.42
N LYS A 129 -2.10 -4.36 6.31
CA LYS A 129 -3.53 -3.98 6.46
C LYS A 129 -3.71 -2.53 6.94
N SER A 130 -2.86 -2.04 7.84
CA SER A 130 -2.96 -0.64 8.29
C SER A 130 -2.57 0.35 7.18
N HIS A 131 -1.61 -0.01 6.34
CA HIS A 131 -1.28 0.77 5.15
C HIS A 131 -2.40 0.79 4.10
N LEU A 132 -3.12 -0.33 3.89
CA LEU A 132 -4.32 -0.34 3.04
C LEU A 132 -5.39 0.61 3.59
N ILE A 133 -5.66 0.55 4.89
CA ILE A 133 -6.60 1.47 5.55
C ILE A 133 -6.16 2.93 5.37
N ARG A 134 -4.86 3.23 5.50
CA ARG A 134 -4.31 4.57 5.26
C ARG A 134 -4.55 5.02 3.82
N LEU A 135 -4.24 4.17 2.82
CA LEU A 135 -4.45 4.50 1.42
C LEU A 135 -5.94 4.77 1.14
N ILE A 136 -6.85 3.90 1.60
CA ILE A 136 -8.30 4.08 1.45
C ILE A 136 -8.75 5.40 2.09
N GLY A 137 -8.32 5.67 3.32
CA GLY A 137 -8.64 6.91 4.03
C GLY A 137 -8.17 8.15 3.28
N ASN A 138 -6.94 8.14 2.75
CA ASN A 138 -6.41 9.23 1.94
C ASN A 138 -7.22 9.42 0.65
N LEU A 139 -7.54 8.34 -0.05
CA LEU A 139 -8.32 8.40 -1.30
C LEU A 139 -9.76 8.92 -1.06
N CYS A 140 -10.32 8.72 0.12
CA CYS A 140 -11.62 9.25 0.50
C CYS A 140 -11.57 10.67 1.08
N TYR A 141 -10.40 11.18 1.45
CA TYR A 141 -10.28 12.48 2.11
C TYR A 141 -10.78 13.60 1.19
N LYS A 142 -11.85 14.30 1.63
CA LYS A 142 -12.51 15.39 0.88
C LYS A 142 -12.96 15.03 -0.55
N ASN A 143 -13.05 13.74 -0.87
CA ASN A 143 -13.50 13.27 -2.17
C ASN A 143 -14.81 12.50 -2.03
N LYS A 144 -15.94 13.16 -2.37
CA LYS A 144 -17.28 12.60 -2.17
C LYS A 144 -17.54 11.37 -3.04
N GLU A 145 -17.02 11.36 -4.26
CA GLU A 145 -17.17 10.23 -5.18
C GLU A 145 -16.54 8.95 -4.59
N ASN A 146 -15.33 9.06 -4.04
CA ASN A 146 -14.66 7.94 -3.39
C ASN A 146 -15.36 7.54 -2.08
N GLN A 147 -15.84 8.50 -1.29
CA GLN A 147 -16.60 8.21 -0.05
C GLN A 147 -17.87 7.40 -0.30
N ASP A 148 -18.56 7.62 -1.42
CA ASP A 148 -19.80 6.91 -1.76
C ASP A 148 -19.58 5.45 -2.19
N LYS A 149 -18.33 5.04 -2.40
CA LYS A 149 -17.94 3.69 -2.80
C LYS A 149 -17.53 2.78 -1.63
N VAL A 150 -17.32 3.33 -0.44
CA VAL A 150 -16.76 2.61 0.74
C VAL A 150 -17.84 2.15 1.70
#